data_AF-A0A6N7WNV3-F1
#
_entry.id   AF-A0A6N7WNV3-F1
#
_cell.length_a   1.000
_cell.length_b   1.000
_cell.length_c   1.000
_cell.angle_alpha   90.00
_cell.angle_beta   90.00
_cell.angle_gamma   90.00
#
_symmetry.space_group_name_H-M   'P 1'
#
loop_
_entity.id
_entity.type
_entity.pdbx_description
1 polymer ?
#
loop_
_entity_poly.entity_id
_entity_poly.type
_entity_poly.pdbx_seq_one_letter_code
_entity_poly.pdbx_strand_id
1 'polypeptide(L)'
;MNTLAFTLGEHISWLALKISTYPNGNLAIKIYESDCDSLTFWESLTVNLNGIRPDHCAFINSKAAEGQLPAWLLEKQLAEPTGQIYEADGICYPEFLFQTRRLCALDPDGHTLYTRCQKGELGRQFERLYIALRRLSREINGFTYTDYSGWRCMEGSSATLPLWIEASDPAHGRQFIFTLKGPALQTTIRCADGTEKRYTYRRKEDIASDLISLFQKELRVYPPWSEERRKQHET
;
A
#
# COMPACT_ATOMS: atom_id res chain seq x y z
N MET A 1 12.47 18.92 -9.63
CA MET A 1 12.15 18.00 -8.52
C MET A 1 12.26 18.81 -7.23
N ASN A 2 11.27 18.72 -6.32
CA ASN A 2 11.28 19.57 -5.12
C ASN A 2 12.13 18.93 -4.04
N THR A 3 13.24 19.58 -3.70
CA THR A 3 14.20 19.15 -2.68
C THR A 3 14.24 20.14 -1.53
N LEU A 4 14.68 19.67 -0.38
CA LEU A 4 14.84 20.43 0.84
C LEU A 4 16.25 20.24 1.37
N ALA A 5 16.91 21.33 1.77
CA ALA A 5 18.20 21.24 2.40
C ALA A 5 18.08 20.56 3.78
N PHE A 6 19.01 19.67 4.08
CA PHE A 6 19.21 19.04 5.38
C PHE A 6 20.67 19.13 5.74
N THR A 7 20.95 19.52 6.98
CA THR A 7 22.32 19.68 7.47
C THR A 7 22.56 18.66 8.55
N LEU A 8 23.62 17.85 8.40
CA LEU A 8 24.09 16.91 9.40
C LEU A 8 25.57 17.21 9.69
N GLY A 9 25.84 17.83 10.84
CA GLY A 9 27.17 18.36 11.15
C GLY A 9 27.56 19.47 10.17
N GLU A 10 28.68 19.29 9.46
CA GLU A 10 29.16 20.23 8.43
C GLU A 10 28.64 19.92 7.02
N HIS A 11 27.97 18.77 6.83
CA HIS A 11 27.49 18.34 5.52
C HIS A 11 26.08 18.86 5.22
N ILE A 12 25.88 19.41 4.02
CA ILE A 12 24.57 19.84 3.52
C ILE A 12 24.15 18.91 2.38
N SER A 13 23.05 18.19 2.58
CA SER A 13 22.45 17.31 1.59
C SER A 13 21.12 17.89 1.10
N TRP A 14 20.84 17.72 -0.20
CA TRP A 14 19.52 18.06 -0.78
C TRP A 14 18.63 16.83 -0.78
N LEU A 15 17.61 16.84 0.05
CA LEU A 15 16.74 15.69 0.26
C LEU A 15 15.43 15.85 -0.50
N ALA A 16 15.03 14.78 -1.17
CA ALA A 16 13.70 14.63 -1.72
C ALA A 16 12.87 13.66 -0.91
N LEU A 17 11.62 14.05 -0.63
CA LEU A 17 10.65 13.18 0.03
C LEU A 17 9.80 12.48 -1.03
N LYS A 18 9.65 11.17 -0.90
CA LYS A 18 8.72 10.36 -1.70
C LYS A 18 7.64 9.79 -0.81
N ILE A 19 6.40 10.09 -1.17
CA ILE A 19 5.22 9.69 -0.41
C ILE A 19 4.71 8.37 -0.96
N SER A 20 4.36 7.47 -0.05
CA SER A 20 3.82 6.15 -0.32
C SER A 20 2.92 5.72 0.82
N THR A 21 2.52 4.45 0.84
CA THR A 21 1.63 3.89 1.84
C THR A 21 2.19 2.57 2.33
N TYR A 22 2.21 2.37 3.65
CA TYR A 22 2.54 1.07 4.24
C TYR A 22 1.41 0.05 3.98
N PRO A 23 1.66 -1.26 4.12
CA PRO A 23 0.65 -2.29 3.87
C PRO A 23 -0.64 -2.15 4.69
N ASN A 24 -0.56 -1.54 5.88
CA ASN A 24 -1.71 -1.26 6.74
C ASN A 24 -2.47 0.03 6.36
N GLY A 25 -2.05 0.73 5.31
CA GLY A 25 -2.62 2.02 4.90
C GLY A 25 -1.93 3.24 5.49
N ASN A 26 -1.02 3.10 6.45
CA ASN A 26 -0.40 4.25 7.10
C ASN A 26 0.51 5.04 6.14
N LEU A 27 0.68 6.33 6.41
CA LEU A 27 1.55 7.20 5.63
C LEU A 27 3.00 6.71 5.69
N ALA A 28 3.59 6.46 4.52
CA ALA A 28 4.99 6.08 4.40
C ALA A 28 5.76 7.16 3.63
N ILE A 29 6.77 7.76 4.25
CA ILE A 29 7.64 8.74 3.60
C ILE A 29 9.07 8.23 3.58
N LYS A 30 9.64 8.16 2.38
CA LYS A 30 11.05 7.82 2.15
C LYS A 30 11.83 9.07 1.77
N ILE A 31 13.07 9.12 2.20
CA ILE A 31 14.00 10.20 1.94
C ILE A 31 15.04 9.72 0.94
N TYR A 32 15.27 10.54 -0.07
CA TYR A 32 16.27 10.32 -1.10
C TYR A 32 17.24 11.50 -1.09
N GLU A 33 18.53 11.21 -1.17
CA GLU A 33 19.51 12.23 -1.48
C GLU A 33 19.48 12.49 -2.99
N SER A 34 19.38 13.77 -3.34
CA SER A 34 19.35 14.25 -4.72
C SER A 34 20.73 14.71 -5.11
N ASP A 35 21.35 14.01 -6.05
CA ASP A 35 22.61 14.45 -6.68
C ASP A 35 22.38 14.59 -8.18
N CYS A 36 22.42 15.85 -8.63
CA CYS A 36 22.17 16.29 -10.00
C CYS A 36 20.88 15.70 -10.59
N ASP A 37 20.96 14.52 -11.21
CA ASP A 37 19.86 13.81 -11.89
C ASP A 37 19.52 12.44 -11.28
N SER A 38 20.18 12.05 -10.19
CA SER A 38 19.99 10.75 -9.53
C SER A 38 19.40 10.89 -8.14
N LEU A 39 18.64 9.87 -7.74
CA LEU A 39 18.04 9.77 -6.42
C LEU A 39 18.52 8.53 -5.73
N THR A 40 19.42 8.72 -4.77
CA THR A 40 19.90 7.62 -3.94
C THR A 40 19.02 7.53 -2.71
N PHE A 41 18.45 6.34 -2.48
CA PHE A 41 17.70 6.11 -1.25
C PHE A 41 18.62 6.33 -0.05
N TRP A 42 18.18 7.19 0.86
CA TRP A 42 18.95 7.51 2.05
C TRP A 42 18.37 6.80 3.27
N GLU A 43 17.10 7.07 3.60
CA GLU A 43 16.46 6.52 4.80
C GLU A 43 14.93 6.63 4.74
N SER A 44 14.22 5.89 5.59
CA SER A 44 12.79 6.06 5.82
C SER A 44 12.54 7.10 6.91
N LEU A 45 11.82 8.18 6.56
CA LEU A 45 11.43 9.24 7.51
C LEU A 45 10.43 8.71 8.53
N THR A 46 9.48 7.91 8.07
CA THR A 46 8.43 7.33 8.90
C THR A 46 8.77 5.88 9.26
N VAL A 47 8.16 5.37 10.32
CA VAL A 47 8.21 3.96 10.70
C VAL A 47 6.82 3.33 10.71
N ASN A 48 6.73 2.06 10.30
CA ASN A 48 5.48 1.32 10.31
C ASN A 48 5.30 0.55 11.62
N LEU A 49 4.80 1.24 12.64
CA LEU A 49 4.45 0.63 13.92
C LEU A 49 3.02 0.05 13.89
N ASN A 50 2.70 -0.81 14.84
CA ASN A 50 1.40 -1.45 14.93
C ASN A 50 0.26 -0.42 15.10
N GLY A 51 -0.88 -0.73 14.49
CA GLY A 51 -2.10 0.08 14.55
C GLY A 51 -2.24 1.08 13.41
N ILE A 52 -3.49 1.46 13.13
CA ILE A 52 -3.85 2.42 12.07
C ILE A 52 -3.68 3.83 12.62
N ARG A 53 -3.07 4.71 11.81
CA ARG A 53 -2.90 6.13 12.13
C ARG A 53 -4.00 6.98 11.51
N PRO A 54 -4.33 8.14 12.11
CA PRO A 54 -5.13 9.16 11.44
C PRO A 54 -4.48 9.64 10.14
N ASP A 55 -5.29 10.23 9.26
CA ASP A 55 -4.82 10.79 7.99
C ASP A 55 -3.65 11.76 8.20
N HIS A 56 -2.61 11.58 7.39
CA HIS A 56 -1.36 12.35 7.43
C HIS A 56 -0.59 12.29 8.75
N CYS A 57 -0.97 11.45 9.70
CA CYS A 57 -0.17 11.15 10.89
C CYS A 57 0.79 10.00 10.64
N ALA A 58 2.03 10.13 11.12
CA ALA A 58 2.99 9.06 11.14
C ALA A 58 3.99 9.20 12.28
N PHE A 59 4.50 8.06 12.74
CA PHE A 59 5.62 7.99 13.65
C PHE A 59 6.93 8.21 12.90
N ILE A 60 7.79 9.06 13.45
CA ILE A 60 9.08 9.43 12.83
C ILE A 60 10.17 8.48 13.28
N ASN A 61 11.03 8.06 12.35
CA ASN A 61 12.23 7.28 12.63
C ASN A 61 13.23 8.13 13.43
N SER A 62 13.14 8.08 14.76
CA SER A 62 13.98 8.87 15.66
C SER A 62 15.43 8.37 15.74
N LYS A 63 15.74 7.17 15.23
CA LYS A 63 17.11 6.67 15.10
C LYS A 63 17.83 7.21 13.87
N ALA A 64 17.08 7.56 12.83
CA ALA A 64 17.64 8.04 11.60
C ALA A 64 18.25 9.43 11.76
N ALA A 65 19.30 9.70 10.98
CA ALA A 65 20.01 10.97 10.94
C ALA A 65 20.36 11.51 12.35
N GLU A 66 20.85 10.62 13.23
CA GLU A 66 21.25 10.95 14.61
C GLU A 66 20.13 11.63 15.44
N GLY A 67 18.86 11.35 15.12
CA GLY A 67 17.71 11.93 15.81
C GLY A 67 17.38 13.36 15.41
N GLN A 68 17.97 13.87 14.32
CA GLN A 68 17.72 15.25 13.87
C GLN A 68 16.44 15.41 13.02
N LEU A 69 15.85 14.31 12.53
CA LEU A 69 14.65 14.36 11.68
C LEU A 69 13.48 15.11 12.31
N PRO A 70 13.09 14.89 13.59
CA PRO A 70 12.00 15.64 14.21
C PRO A 70 12.24 17.15 14.23
N ALA A 71 13.46 17.60 14.55
CA ALA A 71 13.81 19.02 14.57
C ALA A 71 13.79 19.62 13.16
N TRP A 72 14.30 18.88 12.17
CA TRP A 72 14.27 19.31 10.77
C TRP A 72 12.83 19.43 10.24
N LEU A 73 11.92 18.53 10.60
CA LEU A 73 10.50 18.62 10.22
C LEU A 73 9.86 19.92 10.72
N LEU A 74 10.19 20.34 11.94
CA LEU A 74 9.72 21.59 12.54
C LEU A 74 10.32 22.81 11.84
N GLU A 75 11.65 22.82 11.63
CA GLU A 75 12.35 23.91 10.95
C GLU A 75 11.81 24.14 9.54
N LYS A 76 11.63 23.05 8.79
CA LYS A 76 11.02 23.07 7.46
C LYS A 76 9.50 23.15 7.50
N GLN A 77 8.88 23.32 8.67
CA GLN A 77 7.43 23.43 8.89
C GLN A 77 6.63 22.37 8.11
N LEU A 78 7.17 21.15 7.99
CA LEU A 78 6.57 20.07 7.21
C LEU A 78 5.47 19.35 7.99
N ALA A 79 5.63 19.30 9.30
CA ALA A 79 4.75 18.57 10.19
C ALA A 79 4.79 19.18 11.60
N GLU A 80 3.75 18.89 12.39
CA GLU A 80 3.61 19.33 13.76
C GLU A 80 3.50 18.11 14.69
N PRO A 81 4.10 18.14 15.89
CA PRO A 81 4.02 17.03 16.83
C PRO A 81 2.59 16.91 17.34
N THR A 82 2.07 15.69 17.39
CA THR A 82 0.72 15.44 17.94
C THR A 82 0.72 15.32 19.47
N GLY A 83 1.91 15.17 20.07
CA GLY A 83 2.11 14.86 21.47
C GLY A 83 2.08 13.37 21.79
N GLN A 84 1.75 12.50 20.82
CA GLN A 84 1.85 11.05 21.01
C GLN A 84 3.28 10.56 20.83
N ILE A 85 3.69 9.64 21.69
CA ILE A 85 4.99 8.96 21.63
C ILE A 85 4.72 7.47 21.74
N TYR A 86 5.30 6.69 20.84
CA TYR A 86 5.28 5.24 20.93
C TYR A 86 6.67 4.75 21.34
N GLU A 87 6.73 3.96 22.40
CA GLU A 87 7.98 3.36 22.87
C GLU A 87 8.05 1.89 22.42
N ALA A 88 9.12 1.54 21.72
CA ALA A 88 9.41 0.16 21.32
C ALA A 88 10.92 -0.09 21.41
N ASP A 89 11.33 -1.20 22.01
CA ASP A 89 12.73 -1.62 22.09
C ASP A 89 13.69 -0.54 22.65
N GLY A 90 13.20 0.27 23.60
CA GLY A 90 13.95 1.38 24.20
C GLY A 90 14.07 2.63 23.32
N ILE A 91 13.24 2.74 22.28
CA ILE A 91 13.25 3.83 21.30
C ILE A 91 11.92 4.56 21.36
N CYS A 92 11.97 5.88 21.48
CA CYS A 92 10.81 6.74 21.45
C CYS A 92 10.55 7.21 20.01
N TYR A 93 9.40 6.85 19.45
CA TYR A 93 8.95 7.32 18.14
C TYR A 93 7.87 8.38 18.35
N PRO A 94 8.17 9.67 18.12
CA PRO A 94 7.16 10.72 18.22
C PRO A 94 6.26 10.69 16.99
N GLU A 95 4.96 10.89 17.18
CA GLU A 95 3.99 11.04 16.10
C GLU A 95 3.91 12.49 15.63
N PHE A 96 3.90 12.67 14.32
CA PHE A 96 3.78 13.97 13.67
C PHE A 96 2.59 13.96 12.69
N LEU A 97 1.87 15.07 12.66
CA LEU A 97 0.84 15.38 11.68
C LEU A 97 1.47 16.20 10.55
N PHE A 98 1.52 15.62 9.34
CA PHE A 98 2.10 16.27 8.19
C PHE A 98 1.15 17.25 7.52
N GLN A 99 1.68 18.40 7.09
CA GLN A 99 0.90 19.38 6.35
C GLN A 99 0.59 18.87 4.93
N THR A 100 -0.69 18.58 4.67
CA THR A 100 -1.17 18.05 3.39
C THR A 100 -0.70 18.85 2.18
N ARG A 101 -0.75 20.19 2.27
CA ARG A 101 -0.31 21.09 1.18
C ARG A 101 1.17 20.96 0.86
N ARG A 102 2.02 20.79 1.89
CA ARG A 102 3.47 20.64 1.71
C ARG A 102 3.81 19.26 1.17
N LEU A 103 3.18 18.22 1.68
CA LEU A 103 3.31 16.88 1.14
C LEU A 103 2.94 16.82 -0.35
N CYS A 104 1.80 17.42 -0.72
CA CYS A 104 1.37 17.51 -2.11
C CYS A 104 2.35 18.33 -2.96
N ALA A 105 2.93 19.40 -2.43
CA ALA A 105 3.95 20.16 -3.15
C ALA A 105 5.26 19.35 -3.37
N LEU A 106 5.67 18.53 -2.40
CA LEU A 106 6.91 17.76 -2.48
C LEU A 106 6.80 16.53 -3.40
N ASP A 107 5.70 15.79 -3.29
CA ASP A 107 5.41 14.63 -4.15
C ASP A 107 3.91 14.56 -4.49
N PRO A 108 3.45 15.33 -5.49
CA PRO A 108 2.03 15.42 -5.85
C PRO A 108 1.41 14.07 -6.18
N ASP A 109 2.15 13.25 -6.93
CA ASP A 109 1.66 11.95 -7.36
C ASP A 109 1.62 10.96 -6.20
N GLY A 110 2.66 10.92 -5.36
CA GLY A 110 2.72 10.04 -4.19
C GLY A 110 1.62 10.41 -3.18
N HIS A 111 1.40 11.71 -2.96
CA HIS A 111 0.32 12.22 -2.12
C HIS A 111 -1.07 11.86 -2.68
N THR A 112 -1.26 11.99 -4.00
CA THR A 112 -2.50 11.62 -4.68
C THR A 112 -2.78 10.13 -4.48
N LEU A 113 -1.78 9.27 -4.67
CA LEU A 113 -1.92 7.83 -4.46
C LEU A 113 -2.26 7.49 -3.01
N TYR A 114 -1.51 8.04 -2.04
CA TYR A 114 -1.79 7.87 -0.61
C TYR A 114 -3.24 8.26 -0.25
N THR A 115 -3.69 9.43 -0.73
CA THR A 115 -5.04 9.92 -0.46
C THR A 115 -6.11 9.01 -1.09
N ARG A 116 -5.86 8.47 -2.29
CA ARG A 116 -6.75 7.51 -2.94
C ARG A 116 -6.78 6.15 -2.22
N CYS A 117 -5.66 5.71 -1.65
CA CYS A 117 -5.61 4.54 -0.76
C CYS A 117 -6.54 4.76 0.44
N GLN A 118 -6.38 5.89 1.14
CA GLN A 118 -7.16 6.22 2.34
C GLN A 118 -8.67 6.28 2.09
N LYS A 119 -9.07 6.86 0.95
CA LYS A 119 -10.49 6.92 0.54
C LYS A 119 -11.05 5.59 0.03
N GLY A 120 -10.23 4.53 -0.01
CA GLY A 120 -10.59 3.24 -0.59
C GLY A 120 -10.87 3.30 -2.09
N GLU A 121 -10.45 4.36 -2.78
CA GLU A 121 -10.75 4.60 -4.20
C GLU A 121 -9.97 3.69 -5.13
N LEU A 122 -8.76 3.28 -4.74
CA LEU A 122 -8.07 2.16 -5.42
C LEU A 122 -8.86 0.86 -5.25
N GLY A 123 -9.45 0.66 -4.07
CA GLY A 123 -10.41 -0.41 -3.79
C GLY A 123 -11.64 -0.40 -4.69
N ARG A 124 -12.20 0.79 -4.99
CA ARG A 124 -13.38 0.94 -5.86
C ARG A 124 -13.13 0.53 -7.31
N GLN A 125 -11.95 0.82 -7.84
CA GLN A 125 -11.60 0.48 -9.23
C GLN A 125 -11.46 -1.04 -9.45
N PHE A 126 -11.13 -1.78 -8.39
CA PHE A 126 -11.00 -3.25 -8.41
C PHE A 126 -11.99 -3.91 -7.45
N GLU A 127 -13.15 -3.27 -7.22
CA GLU A 127 -14.09 -3.65 -6.16
C GLU A 127 -14.49 -5.12 -6.25
N ARG A 128 -14.78 -5.61 -7.46
CA ARG A 128 -15.15 -7.01 -7.68
C ARG A 128 -14.02 -7.98 -7.34
N LEU A 129 -12.76 -7.61 -7.61
CA LEU A 129 -11.59 -8.41 -7.23
C LEU A 129 -11.45 -8.47 -5.70
N TYR A 130 -11.58 -7.33 -5.00
CA TYR A 130 -11.54 -7.32 -3.54
C TYR A 130 -12.71 -8.07 -2.90
N ILE A 131 -13.92 -7.98 -3.49
CA ILE A 131 -15.06 -8.79 -3.06
C ILE A 131 -14.74 -10.28 -3.20
N ALA A 132 -14.18 -10.70 -4.34
CA ALA A 132 -13.78 -12.08 -4.57
C ALA A 132 -12.72 -12.54 -3.56
N LEU A 133 -11.64 -11.77 -3.37
CA LEU A 133 -10.57 -12.09 -2.42
C LEU A 133 -11.07 -12.18 -0.98
N ARG A 134 -11.92 -11.24 -0.55
CA ARG A 134 -12.56 -11.29 0.79
C ARG A 134 -13.46 -12.50 0.94
N ARG A 135 -14.18 -12.89 -0.11
CA ARG A 135 -15.02 -14.09 -0.09
C ARG A 135 -14.16 -15.35 0.06
N LEU A 136 -13.11 -15.47 -0.75
CA LEU A 136 -12.18 -16.61 -0.68
C LEU A 136 -11.50 -16.70 0.70
N SER A 137 -11.01 -15.58 1.23
CA SER A 137 -10.37 -15.55 2.56
C SER A 137 -11.33 -15.95 3.70
N ARG A 138 -12.64 -15.77 3.54
CA ARG A 138 -13.65 -16.17 4.52
C ARG A 138 -14.13 -17.60 4.35
N GLU A 139 -14.24 -18.08 3.11
CA GLU A 139 -14.86 -19.38 2.79
C GLU A 139 -13.85 -20.51 2.59
N ILE A 140 -12.63 -20.20 2.12
CA ILE A 140 -11.59 -21.18 1.81
C ILE A 140 -10.57 -21.20 2.96
N ASN A 141 -10.39 -22.37 3.56
CA ASN A 141 -9.50 -22.52 4.70
C ASN A 141 -8.03 -22.29 4.30
N GLY A 142 -7.34 -21.42 5.03
CA GLY A 142 -5.94 -21.07 4.77
C GLY A 142 -5.72 -20.09 3.62
N PHE A 143 -6.78 -19.66 2.91
CA PHE A 143 -6.64 -18.63 1.87
C PHE A 143 -6.35 -17.27 2.50
N THR A 144 -5.22 -16.66 2.12
CA THR A 144 -4.81 -15.33 2.59
C THR A 144 -4.43 -14.46 1.42
N TYR A 145 -4.54 -13.14 1.58
CA TYR A 145 -4.02 -12.19 0.60
C TYR A 145 -3.47 -10.94 1.29
N THR A 146 -2.46 -10.35 0.66
CA THR A 146 -1.81 -9.11 1.07
C THR A 146 -1.84 -8.14 -0.10
N ASP A 147 -2.28 -6.92 0.17
CA ASP A 147 -2.34 -5.84 -0.81
C ASP A 147 -1.14 -4.92 -0.67
N TYR A 148 -0.36 -4.81 -1.74
CA TYR A 148 0.83 -3.96 -1.88
C TYR A 148 0.59 -2.81 -2.87
N SER A 149 -0.65 -2.61 -3.32
CA SER A 149 -1.03 -1.58 -4.28
C SER A 149 -0.72 -0.18 -3.74
N GLY A 150 -0.23 0.70 -4.61
CA GLY A 150 0.10 2.09 -4.23
C GLY A 150 1.44 2.28 -3.52
N TRP A 151 2.23 1.22 -3.31
CA TRP A 151 3.63 1.37 -2.90
C TRP A 151 4.40 2.08 -4.02
N ARG A 152 5.28 3.05 -3.73
CA ARG A 152 6.25 3.60 -4.70
C ARG A 152 7.64 3.03 -4.43
N CYS A 153 8.30 2.49 -5.44
CA CYS A 153 9.68 2.02 -5.32
C CYS A 153 10.55 2.54 -6.47
N MET A 154 11.72 3.09 -6.13
CA MET A 154 12.96 3.21 -6.94
C MET A 154 14.13 3.41 -5.96
N GLU A 155 15.37 2.96 -6.15
CA GLU A 155 16.03 2.23 -7.25
C GLU A 155 16.58 0.87 -6.73
N GLY A 156 16.62 -0.18 -7.58
CA GLY A 156 16.86 -1.59 -7.19
C GLY A 156 15.61 -2.49 -7.16
N SER A 157 14.45 -1.98 -7.60
CA SER A 157 13.15 -2.66 -7.52
C SER A 157 12.37 -2.49 -8.83
N SER A 158 11.80 -3.57 -9.36
CA SER A 158 11.02 -3.54 -10.60
C SER A 158 9.63 -2.95 -10.37
N ALA A 159 9.48 -1.66 -10.68
CA ALA A 159 8.24 -0.91 -10.90
C ALA A 159 7.03 -1.35 -10.05
N THR A 160 6.73 -0.62 -8.97
CA THR A 160 5.48 -0.87 -8.26
C THR A 160 4.29 -0.38 -9.07
N LEU A 161 3.36 -1.28 -9.27
CA LEU A 161 2.21 -1.10 -10.14
C LEU A 161 1.05 -0.48 -9.34
N PRO A 162 0.17 0.31 -9.97
CA PRO A 162 -1.01 0.88 -9.31
C PRO A 162 -1.93 -0.17 -8.67
N LEU A 163 -1.78 -1.45 -9.04
CA LEU A 163 -2.30 -2.63 -8.34
C LEU A 163 -1.17 -3.66 -8.18
N TRP A 164 -0.94 -4.15 -6.96
CA TRP A 164 -0.12 -5.33 -6.66
C TRP A 164 -0.74 -6.07 -5.47
N ILE A 165 -1.34 -7.23 -5.71
CA ILE A 165 -1.90 -8.07 -4.64
C ILE A 165 -1.29 -9.46 -4.76
N GLU A 166 -0.84 -10.02 -3.63
CA GLU A 166 -0.43 -11.41 -3.55
C GLU A 166 -1.46 -12.19 -2.74
N ALA A 167 -1.90 -13.34 -3.24
CA ALA A 167 -2.77 -14.25 -2.51
C ALA A 167 -2.17 -15.65 -2.48
N SER A 168 -2.40 -16.37 -1.40
CA SER A 168 -1.92 -17.73 -1.18
C SER A 168 -3.10 -18.65 -0.91
N ASP A 169 -3.11 -19.79 -1.60
CA ASP A 169 -4.00 -20.92 -1.38
C ASP A 169 -3.12 -22.15 -1.06
N PRO A 170 -2.80 -22.38 0.23
CA PRO A 170 -1.97 -23.49 0.66
C PRO A 170 -2.59 -24.85 0.36
N ALA A 171 -3.92 -24.96 0.35
CA ALA A 171 -4.62 -26.22 0.18
C ALA A 171 -4.35 -26.86 -1.20
N HIS A 172 -4.14 -26.02 -2.22
CA HIS A 172 -3.80 -26.47 -3.57
C HIS A 172 -2.37 -26.09 -3.99
N GLY A 173 -1.58 -25.54 -3.08
CA GLY A 173 -0.23 -25.06 -3.36
C GLY A 173 -0.19 -23.99 -4.47
N ARG A 174 -1.17 -23.07 -4.47
CA ARG A 174 -1.29 -22.00 -5.47
C ARG A 174 -0.93 -20.65 -4.86
N GLN A 175 -0.15 -19.87 -5.57
CA GLN A 175 0.08 -18.45 -5.28
C GLN A 175 -0.42 -17.61 -6.44
N PHE A 176 -1.10 -16.52 -6.14
CA PHE A 176 -1.67 -15.60 -7.11
C PHE A 176 -1.01 -14.24 -6.94
N ILE A 177 -0.65 -13.61 -8.06
CA ILE A 177 -0.11 -12.26 -8.11
C ILE A 177 -0.96 -11.46 -9.09
N PHE A 178 -1.66 -10.45 -8.59
CA PHE A 178 -2.50 -9.55 -9.38
C PHE A 178 -1.77 -8.22 -9.56
N THR A 179 -1.56 -7.82 -10.82
CA THR A 179 -0.73 -6.66 -11.15
C THR A 179 -1.36 -5.82 -12.25
N LEU A 180 -1.23 -4.49 -12.19
CA LEU A 180 -1.66 -3.58 -13.26
C LEU A 180 -0.47 -3.14 -14.10
N LYS A 181 -0.30 -3.68 -15.32
CA LYS A 181 0.77 -3.28 -16.26
C LYS A 181 0.20 -2.37 -17.35
N GLY A 182 0.44 -1.06 -17.22
CA GLY A 182 -0.13 -0.08 -18.14
C GLY A 182 -1.66 -0.06 -18.06
N PRO A 183 -2.41 -0.16 -19.17
CA PRO A 183 -3.87 -0.25 -19.15
C PRO A 183 -4.39 -1.67 -18.85
N ALA A 184 -3.53 -2.69 -18.87
CA ALA A 184 -3.92 -4.09 -18.80
C ALA A 184 -3.65 -4.69 -17.42
N LEU A 185 -4.61 -5.48 -16.93
CA LEU A 185 -4.44 -6.25 -15.70
C LEU A 185 -3.84 -7.61 -16.01
N GLN A 186 -2.95 -8.07 -15.14
CA GLN A 186 -2.30 -9.35 -15.24
C GLN A 186 -2.49 -10.15 -13.95
N THR A 187 -2.88 -11.41 -14.08
CA THR A 187 -2.84 -12.40 -13.01
C THR A 187 -1.76 -13.42 -13.32
N THR A 188 -0.87 -13.67 -12.37
CA THR A 188 0.12 -14.73 -12.43
C THR A 188 -0.23 -15.76 -11.37
N ILE A 189 -0.36 -17.03 -11.75
CA ILE A 189 -0.63 -18.15 -10.86
C ILE A 189 0.61 -19.03 -10.84
N ARG A 190 1.23 -19.21 -9.68
CA ARG A 190 2.32 -20.15 -9.45
C ARG A 190 1.80 -21.35 -8.70
N CYS A 191 2.05 -22.53 -9.23
CA CYS A 191 1.69 -23.79 -8.60
C CYS A 191 2.92 -24.40 -7.89
N ALA A 192 2.69 -25.29 -6.93
CA ALA A 192 3.74 -25.96 -6.16
C ALA A 192 4.69 -26.82 -7.00
N ASP A 193 4.25 -27.26 -8.20
CA ASP A 193 5.05 -27.96 -9.20
C ASP A 193 6.03 -27.05 -9.95
N GLY A 194 6.04 -25.74 -9.65
CA GLY A 194 6.84 -24.73 -10.33
C GLY A 194 6.19 -24.19 -11.61
N THR A 195 5.02 -24.69 -12.00
CA THR A 195 4.30 -24.21 -13.18
C THR A 195 3.79 -22.79 -12.94
N GLU A 196 4.11 -21.88 -13.85
CA GLU A 196 3.61 -20.50 -13.83
C GLU A 196 2.64 -20.25 -15.00
N LYS A 197 1.41 -19.83 -14.69
CA LYS A 197 0.40 -19.43 -15.68
C LYS A 197 0.15 -17.93 -15.58
N ARG A 198 0.18 -17.24 -16.72
CA ARG A 198 -0.05 -15.79 -16.81
C ARG A 198 -1.28 -15.50 -17.66
N TYR A 199 -2.16 -14.66 -17.14
CA TYR A 199 -3.39 -14.23 -17.81
C TYR A 199 -3.42 -12.72 -17.87
N THR A 200 -3.80 -12.17 -19.01
CA THR A 200 -3.93 -10.72 -19.23
C THR A 200 -5.37 -10.39 -19.56
N TYR A 201 -5.94 -9.42 -18.84
CA TYR A 201 -7.35 -9.09 -18.88
C TYR A 201 -7.54 -7.70 -19.47
N ARG A 202 -8.53 -7.59 -20.36
CA ARG A 202 -8.97 -6.30 -20.93
C ARG A 202 -9.97 -5.59 -20.00
N ARG A 203 -10.78 -6.34 -19.26
CA ARG A 203 -11.77 -5.83 -18.31
C ARG A 203 -11.45 -6.30 -16.91
N LYS A 204 -11.78 -5.50 -15.89
CA LYS A 204 -11.39 -5.76 -14.50
C LYS A 204 -12.28 -6.79 -13.84
N GLU A 205 -13.53 -6.83 -14.30
CA GLU A 205 -14.58 -7.71 -13.83
C GLU A 205 -14.26 -9.18 -14.11
N ASP A 206 -13.58 -9.44 -15.24
CA ASP A 206 -13.24 -10.79 -15.70
C ASP A 206 -12.30 -11.49 -14.72
N ILE A 207 -11.39 -10.76 -14.05
CA ILE A 207 -10.44 -11.33 -13.09
C ILE A 207 -11.17 -11.91 -11.89
N ALA A 208 -12.17 -11.18 -11.38
CA ALA A 208 -12.94 -11.64 -10.23
C ALA A 208 -13.74 -12.90 -10.58
N SER A 209 -14.34 -12.93 -11.77
CA SER A 209 -15.06 -14.10 -12.28
C SER A 209 -14.14 -15.32 -12.45
N ASP A 210 -12.99 -15.14 -13.09
CA ASP A 210 -12.03 -16.22 -13.32
C ASP A 210 -11.45 -16.72 -12.00
N LEU A 211 -11.11 -15.82 -11.08
CA LEU A 211 -10.65 -16.19 -9.74
C LEU A 211 -11.70 -17.01 -8.99
N ILE A 212 -12.97 -16.58 -8.98
CA ILE A 212 -14.05 -17.33 -8.32
C ILE A 212 -14.29 -18.68 -8.99
N SER A 213 -14.17 -18.77 -10.31
CA SER A 213 -14.35 -20.03 -11.05
C SER A 213 -13.34 -21.11 -10.61
N LEU A 214 -12.12 -20.72 -10.25
CA LEU A 214 -11.07 -21.64 -9.78
C LEU A 214 -11.40 -22.31 -8.44
N PHE A 215 -12.30 -21.72 -7.66
CA PHE A 215 -12.73 -22.21 -6.34
C PHE A 215 -14.21 -22.62 -6.33
N GLN A 216 -14.88 -22.65 -7.48
CA GLN A 216 -16.33 -22.84 -7.56
C GLN A 216 -16.82 -24.14 -6.89
N LYS A 217 -16.00 -25.20 -6.89
CA LYS A 217 -16.32 -26.49 -6.25
C LYS A 217 -16.17 -26.46 -4.72
N GLU A 218 -15.39 -25.54 -4.19
CA GLU A 218 -15.07 -25.41 -2.76
C GLU A 218 -15.90 -24.32 -2.08
N LEU A 219 -16.38 -23.35 -2.86
CA LEU A 219 -17.22 -22.28 -2.36
C LEU A 219 -18.59 -22.80 -1.95
N ARG A 220 -19.13 -22.24 -0.86
CA ARG A 220 -20.47 -22.60 -0.42
C ARG A 220 -21.48 -22.11 -1.46
N VAL A 221 -22.26 -23.04 -2.00
CA VAL A 221 -23.41 -22.71 -2.82
C VAL A 221 -24.49 -22.21 -1.87
N TYR A 222 -24.78 -20.91 -1.93
CA TYR A 222 -25.95 -20.39 -1.24
C TYR A 222 -27.20 -21.00 -1.88
N PRO A 223 -28.15 -21.52 -1.09
CA PRO A 223 -29.42 -21.95 -1.63
C PRO A 223 -30.07 -20.80 -2.39
N PRO A 224 -30.79 -21.08 -3.49
CA PRO A 224 -31.54 -20.04 -4.19
C PRO A 224 -32.45 -19.30 -3.20
N TRP A 225 -32.73 -18.02 -3.47
CA TRP A 225 -33.63 -17.23 -2.62
C TRP A 225 -34.92 -18.00 -2.38
N SER A 226 -35.34 -18.09 -1.11
CA SER A 226 -36.65 -18.64 -0.76
C SER A 226 -37.75 -17.80 -1.43
N GLU A 227 -38.87 -18.44 -1.77
CA GLU A 227 -40.01 -17.74 -2.38
C GLU A 227 -40.50 -16.57 -1.51
N GLU A 228 -40.43 -16.68 -0.18
CA GLU A 228 -40.82 -15.61 0.73
C GLU A 228 -39.94 -14.37 0.56
N ARG A 229 -38.64 -14.57 0.35
CA ARG A 229 -37.67 -13.48 0.18
C ARG A 229 -37.80 -12.81 -1.19
N ARG A 230 -38.22 -13.56 -2.21
CA ARG A 230 -38.55 -13.00 -3.54
C ARG A 230 -39.79 -12.11 -3.46
N LYS A 231 -40.86 -12.58 -2.82
CA LYS A 231 -42.11 -11.82 -2.66
C LYS A 231 -41.92 -10.49 -1.89
N GLN A 232 -41.02 -10.45 -0.90
CA GLN A 232 -40.70 -9.23 -0.15
C GLN A 232 -39.97 -8.15 -0.96
N HIS A 233 -39.31 -8.50 -2.07
CA HIS A 233 -38.54 -7.57 -2.90
C HIS A 233 -39.23 -7.26 -4.25
N GLU A 234 -40.34 -7.92 -4.56
CA GLU A 234 -41.19 -7.65 -5.73
C GLU A 234 -42.37 -6.70 -5.42
N THR A 235 -42.41 -6.11 -4.21
CA THR A 235 -43.40 -5.09 -3.80
C THR A 235 -42.75 -3.72 -3.72
#